data_AF-A0A967UWX6-F1
#
_entry.id   AF-A0A967UWX6-F1
#
_cell.length_a   1.000
_cell.length_b   1.000
_cell.length_c   1.000
_cell.angle_alpha   90.00
_cell.angle_beta   90.00
_cell.angle_gamma   90.00
#
_symmetry.space_group_name_H-M   'P 1'
#
loop_
_entity.id
_entity.type
_entity.pdbx_description
1 polymer ?
#
loop_
_entity_poly.entity_id
_entity_poly.type
_entity_poly.pdbx_seq_one_letter_code
_entity_poly.pdbx_strand_id
1 'polypeptide(L)' 'MTGHGAASGDYEDLAVEVADRVAVLTLDRPDHLNAFSRAMGRSLTRALRACDADDDVRAVVLTGRGRAFCAGADFTS' A
#
# COMPACT_ATOMS: atom_id res chain seq x y z
N MET A 1 23.23 5.70 6.23
CA MET A 1 22.18 5.63 5.19
C MET A 1 21.53 4.26 5.32
N THR A 2 20.71 4.09 6.36
CA THR A 2 20.06 2.81 6.67
C THR A 2 18.78 2.74 5.85
N GLY A 3 18.84 1.99 4.74
CA GLY A 3 17.66 1.62 3.98
C GLY A 3 16.79 0.69 4.83
N HIS A 4 15.61 1.15 5.20
CA HIS A 4 14.59 0.30 5.80
C HIS A 4 13.97 -0.51 4.68
N GLY A 5 14.53 -1.69 4.40
CA GLY A 5 13.99 -2.62 3.42
C GLY A 5 12.49 -2.82 3.62
N ALA A 6 11.77 -2.90 2.50
CA ALA A 6 10.31 -3.07 2.39
C ALA A 6 9.72 -3.72 3.65
N ALA A 7 8.84 -3.01 4.36
CA ALA A 7 8.15 -3.53 5.53
C ALA A 7 7.41 -4.82 5.11
N SER A 8 8.05 -5.96 5.32
CA SER A 8 7.70 -7.24 4.71
C SER A 8 6.58 -7.89 5.51
N GLY A 9 5.37 -7.34 5.36
CA GLY A 9 4.14 -8.08 5.59
C GLY A 9 3.67 -8.70 4.28
N ASP A 10 3.14 -9.92 4.33
CA ASP A 10 2.36 -10.44 3.21
C ASP A 10 1.10 -9.57 3.06
N TYR A 11 1.11 -8.71 2.05
CA TYR A 11 0.01 -7.84 1.68
C TYR A 11 -0.57 -8.31 0.36
N GLU A 12 -1.86 -8.61 0.36
CA GLU A 12 -2.60 -8.97 -0.84
C GLU A 12 -2.99 -7.69 -1.58
N ASP A 13 -2.77 -7.66 -2.90
CA ASP A 13 -3.12 -6.53 -3.78
C ASP A 13 -2.47 -5.18 -3.43
N LEU A 14 -1.38 -5.19 -2.65
CA LEU A 14 -0.73 -3.98 -2.14
C LEU A 14 0.78 -4.22 -1.99
N ALA A 15 1.60 -3.32 -2.54
CA ALA A 15 3.04 -3.27 -2.30
C ALA A 15 3.36 -2.16 -1.28
N VAL A 16 4.35 -2.40 -0.41
CA VAL A 16 4.76 -1.48 0.65
C VAL A 16 6.27 -1.32 0.63
N GLU A 17 6.72 -0.08 0.47
CA GLU A 17 8.14 0.29 0.49
C GLU A 17 8.36 1.42 1.49
N VAL A 18 9.45 1.40 2.25
CA VAL A 18 9.79 2.49 3.18
C VAL A 18 11.17 2.98 2.83
N ALA A 19 11.31 4.26 2.50
CA ALA A 19 12.60 4.87 2.20
C ALA A 19 12.61 6.30 2.71
N ASP A 20 13.74 6.73 3.29
CA ASP A 20 13.94 8.11 3.77
C ASP A 20 12.80 8.62 4.67
N ARG A 21 12.29 7.75 5.56
CA ARG A 21 11.17 8.02 6.47
C ARG A 21 9.80 8.22 5.79
N VAL A 22 9.66 7.85 4.52
CA VAL A 22 8.41 7.88 3.79
C VAL A 22 7.99 6.46 3.43
N ALA A 23 6.78 6.07 3.83
CA ALA A 23 6.17 4.82 3.40
C ALA A 23 5.37 5.04 2.11
N VAL A 24 5.69 4.28 1.07
CA VAL A 24 5.00 4.28 -0.21
C VAL A 24 4.16 3.00 -0.31
N LEU A 25 2.84 3.18 -0.25
CA LEU A 25 1.83 2.15 -0.40
C LEU A 25 1.34 2.17 -1.86
N THR A 26 1.53 1.09 -2.60
CA THR A 26 1.13 1.00 -4.01
C THR A 26 0.03 -0.04 -4.16
N LEU A 27 -1.17 0.39 -4.58
CA LEU A 27 -2.25 -0.52 -4.96
C LEU A 27 -1.79 -1.34 -6.18
N ASP A 28 -1.84 -2.66 -6.09
CA ASP A 28 -1.17 -3.56 -7.05
C ASP A 28 -2.16 -4.50 -7.75
N ARG A 29 -3.22 -3.91 -8.34
CA ARG A 29 -4.16 -4.63 -9.24
C ARG A 29 -4.31 -3.88 -10.57
N PRO A 30 -3.21 -3.68 -11.34
CA PRO A 30 -3.25 -2.88 -12.55
C PRO A 30 -4.25 -3.40 -13.59
N ASP A 31 -4.48 -4.72 -13.64
CA ASP A 31 -5.42 -5.37 -14.56
C ASP A 31 -6.89 -4.99 -14.28
N HIS A 32 -7.19 -4.62 -13.03
CA HIS A 32 -8.51 -4.15 -12.60
C HIS A 32 -8.54 -2.64 -12.32
N LEU A 33 -7.59 -1.87 -12.89
CA LEU A 33 -7.47 -0.43 -12.64
C LEU A 33 -7.38 -0.09 -11.14
N ASN A 34 -6.76 -0.98 -10.36
CA ASN A 34 -6.67 -0.89 -8.91
C ASN A 34 -8.03 -0.79 -8.21
N ALA A 35 -9.06 -1.46 -8.73
CA ALA A 35 -10.35 -1.57 -8.07
C ALA A 35 -10.21 -2.13 -6.65
N PHE A 36 -10.83 -1.44 -5.70
CA PHE A 36 -10.65 -1.64 -4.27
C PHE A 36 -11.42 -2.87 -3.81
N SER A 37 -10.70 -3.98 -3.59
CA SER A 37 -11.25 -5.23 -3.05
C SER A 37 -11.28 -5.22 -1.52
N ARG A 38 -12.06 -6.14 -0.92
CA ARG A 38 -12.01 -6.38 0.53
C ARG A 38 -10.62 -6.83 1.00
N ALA A 39 -9.90 -7.58 0.17
CA ALA A 39 -8.54 -8.04 0.46
C ALA A 39 -7.55 -6.87 0.56
N MET A 40 -7.54 -6.01 -0.46
CA MET A 40 -6.76 -4.79 -0.49
C MET A 40 -7.08 -3.89 0.72
N GLY A 41 -8.36 -3.75 1.10
CA GLY A 41 -8.74 -2.99 2.29
C GLY A 41 -8.15 -3.54 3.60
N ARG A 42 -8.06 -4.88 3.75
CA ARG A 42 -7.39 -5.51 4.90
C ARG A 42 -5.89 -5.25 4.88
N SER A 43 -5.25 -5.42 3.72
CA SER A 43 -3.82 -5.15 3.52
C SER A 43 -3.48 -3.71 3.86
N LEU A 44 -4.26 -2.75 3.34
CA LEU A 44 -4.06 -1.32 3.56
C LEU A 44 -4.23 -0.96 5.04
N THR A 45 -5.25 -1.51 5.71
CA THR A 45 -5.46 -1.31 7.15
C THR A 45 -4.27 -1.81 7.96
N ARG A 46 -3.73 -2.99 7.63
CA ARG A 46 -2.56 -3.55 8.30
C ARG A 46 -1.31 -2.70 8.05
N ALA A 47 -1.08 -2.29 6.81
CA ALA A 47 0.08 -1.48 6.43
C ALA A 47 0.06 -0.10 7.10
N LEU A 48 -1.09 0.57 7.12
CA LEU A 48 -1.26 1.86 7.77
C LEU A 48 -1.03 1.76 9.29
N ARG A 49 -1.52 0.71 9.94
CA ARG A 49 -1.25 0.46 11.37
C ARG A 49 0.23 0.21 11.64
N ALA A 50 0.92 -0.50 10.74
CA ALA A 50 2.36 -0.71 10.87
C ALA A 50 3.12 0.62 10.72
N CYS A 51 2.72 1.48 9.78
CA CYS A 51 3.30 2.81 9.63
C CYS A 51 3.03 3.72 10.83
N ASP A 52 1.84 3.66 11.42
CA ASP A 52 1.46 4.44 12.61
C ASP A 52 2.26 4.03 13.86
N ALA A 53 2.61 2.75 13.96
CA ALA A 53 3.42 2.22 15.07
C ALA A 53 4.93 2.42 14.88
N ASP A 54 5.37 2.85 13.70
CA ASP A 54 6.78 3.04 13.36
C ASP A 54 7.17 4.52 13.44
N ASP A 55 7.86 4.91 14.52
CA ASP A 55 8.31 6.28 14.76
C ASP A 55 9.25 6.83 13.67
N ASP A 56 9.89 5.95 12.89
CA ASP A 56 10.74 6.34 11.76
C ASP A 56 9.93 6.69 10.52
N VAL A 57 8.65 6.33 10.42
CA VAL A 57 7.76 6.76 9.34
C VAL A 57 7.17 8.14 9.66
N ARG A 58 7.42 9.10 8.78
CA ARG A 58 6.99 10.51 8.93
C ARG A 58 5.93 10.93 7.94
N ALA A 59 5.80 10.20 6.83
CA ALA A 59 4.80 10.44 5.82
C ALA A 59 4.40 9.13 5.14
N VAL A 60 3.15 9.07 4.69
CA VAL A 60 2.63 7.96 3.90
C VAL A 60 2.15 8.49 2.56
N VAL A 61 2.65 7.90 1.47
CA VAL A 61 2.17 8.13 0.11
C VAL A 61 1.36 6.92 -0.31
N LEU A 62 0.12 7.14 -0.72
CA LEU A 62 -0.70 6.11 -1.35
C LEU A 62 -0.76 6.39 -2.85
N THR A 63 -0.40 5.38 -3.65
CA THR A 63 -0.42 5.45 -5.12
C THR A 63 -0.93 4.15 -5.72
N GLY A 64 -1.16 4.11 -7.04
CA GLY A 64 -1.60 2.91 -7.76
C GLY A 64 -0.58 2.49 -8.82
N ARG A 65 -0.38 1.18 -8.99
CA ARG A 65 0.47 0.65 -10.06
C ARG A 65 -0.22 0.82 -11.41
N GLY A 66 0.56 1.19 -12.42
CA GLY A 66 0.10 1.27 -13.81
C GLY A 66 -0.54 2.61 -14.15
N ARG A 67 -1.61 2.58 -14.95
CA ARG A 67 -2.15 3.79 -15.60
C ARG A 67 -3.17 4.59 -14.79
N ALA A 68 -3.60 4.09 -13.63
CA ALA A 68 -4.63 4.71 -12.82
C ALA A 68 -4.32 4.55 -11.33
N PHE A 69 -4.78 5.51 -10.52
CA PHE A 69 -4.71 5.39 -9.06
C PHE A 69 -5.62 4.28 -8.54
N CYS A 70 -6.94 4.44 -8.69
CA CYS A 70 -7.97 3.49 -8.28
C CYS A 70 -9.27 3.77 -9.05
N ALA A 71 -9.88 2.73 -9.63
CA ALA A 71 -11.16 2.84 -10.34
C ALA A 71 -12.39 2.96 -9.41
N GLY A 72 -12.21 2.80 -8.10
CA GLY A 72 -13.29 2.85 -7.09
C GLY A 72 -13.51 1.49 -6.42
N ALA A 73 -14.71 1.30 -5.86
CA ALA A 73 -15.07 0.06 -5.19
C ALA A 73 -15.25 -1.10 -6.19
N ASP A 74 -14.66 -2.25 -5.87
CA ASP A 74 -14.92 -3.49 -6.60
C ASP A 74 -16.23 -4.11 -6.10
N PHE A 75 -17.27 -4.12 -6.96
CA PHE A 75 -18.58 -4.69 -6.64
C PHE A 75 -18.73 -6.15 -7.05
N THR A 76 -17.66 -6.75 -7.60
CA THR A 76 -17.67 -8.14 -8.07
C THR A 76 -17.14 -9.15 -7.04
N SER A 77 -16.75 -8.71 -5.83
CA SER A 77 -16.17 -9.54 -4.77
C SER A 77 -17.10 -9.77 -3.56
#